data_AF-A0A8T4EXY5-F1
#
_entry.id   AF-A0A8T4EXY5-F1
#
_cell.length_a   1.000
_cell.length_b   1.000
_cell.length_c   1.000
_cell.angle_alpha   90.00
_cell.angle_beta   90.00
_cell.angle_gamma   90.00
#
_symmetry.space_group_name_H-M   'P 1'
#
loop_
_entity.id
_entity.type
_entity.pdbx_description
1 polymer ?
#
loop_
_entity_poly.entity_id
_entity_poly.type
_entity_poly.pdbx_seq_one_letter_code
_entity_poly.pdbx_strand_id
1 'polypeptide(L)'
;MVETRRERVRAATTQEIVDSARRILVTEGREAVSLRAIARDMGMTAPALYRYFDGHENLIKHLCHVFQDELATVIEGEVGLIAGKDAGERLVVACRAFRRWSLDHPNEYGLLFGSPLPGVFRTPMPKDAEAMTAHRFAAVFLMLFVELWRTRPFRLPEEVDPRLIAQLTSFQQGFGGELPIECLVVFLDCWVRLQGIVSLEVFGHLRFALTDAEPMFEMTLADLRERLGA
;
A
#
# COMPACT_ATOMS: atom_id res chain seq x y z
N MET A 1 2.89 -9.09 27.93
CA MET A 1 4.00 -9.99 28.31
C MET A 1 5.31 -9.26 28.06
N VAL A 2 6.31 -9.42 28.94
CA VAL A 2 7.63 -8.80 28.75
C VAL A 2 8.43 -9.63 27.75
N GLU A 3 8.88 -9.01 26.68
CA GLU A 3 9.67 -9.64 25.62
C GLU A 3 11.01 -10.16 26.17
N THR A 4 11.33 -11.41 25.86
CA THR A 4 12.55 -12.07 26.33
C THR A 4 13.79 -11.47 25.67
N ARG A 5 14.96 -11.60 26.31
CA ARG A 5 16.25 -11.19 25.70
C ARG A 5 16.47 -11.83 24.33
N ARG A 6 16.05 -13.09 24.15
CA ARG A 6 16.20 -13.83 22.89
C ARG A 6 15.31 -13.25 21.79
N GLU A 7 14.07 -12.90 22.11
CA GLU A 7 13.14 -12.24 21.17
C GLU A 7 13.67 -10.87 20.75
N ARG A 8 14.13 -10.04 21.69
CA ARG A 8 14.74 -8.73 21.37
C ARG A 8 15.94 -8.85 20.43
N VAL A 9 16.85 -9.79 20.70
CA VAL A 9 18.01 -10.04 19.81
C VAL A 9 17.54 -10.49 18.43
N ARG A 10 16.53 -11.38 18.36
CA ARG A 10 15.99 -11.84 17.07
C ARG A 10 15.35 -10.69 16.29
N ALA A 11 14.58 -9.82 16.96
CA ALA A 11 13.94 -8.66 16.34
C ALA A 11 14.99 -7.67 15.82
N ALA A 12 16.01 -7.36 16.61
CA ALA A 12 17.11 -6.49 16.20
C ALA A 12 17.83 -7.04 14.94
N THR A 13 18.22 -8.32 14.92
CA THR A 13 18.85 -8.91 13.73
C THR A 13 17.91 -8.94 12.53
N THR A 14 16.61 -9.14 12.75
CA THR A 14 15.62 -9.12 11.66
C THR A 14 15.55 -7.72 11.05
N GLN A 15 15.58 -6.67 11.87
CA GLN A 15 15.64 -5.29 11.39
C GLN A 15 16.93 -5.02 10.61
N GLU A 16 18.09 -5.49 11.08
CA GLU A 16 19.36 -5.34 10.35
C GLU A 16 19.32 -6.03 8.97
N ILE A 17 18.66 -7.20 8.88
CA ILE A 17 18.43 -7.89 7.60
C ILE A 17 17.55 -7.05 6.67
N VAL A 18 16.48 -6.45 7.19
CA VAL A 18 15.58 -5.56 6.43
C VAL A 18 16.31 -4.32 5.93
N ASP A 19 17.13 -3.69 6.78
CA ASP A 19 17.90 -2.51 6.43
C ASP A 19 18.94 -2.81 5.34
N SER A 20 19.61 -3.97 5.45
CA SER A 20 20.53 -4.47 4.42
C SER A 20 19.81 -4.75 3.11
N ALA A 21 18.67 -5.43 3.15
CA ALA A 21 17.86 -5.71 1.98
C ALA A 21 17.34 -4.42 1.31
N ARG A 22 16.90 -3.43 2.09
CA ARG A 22 16.49 -2.11 1.55
C ARG A 22 17.67 -1.40 0.89
N ARG A 23 18.85 -1.38 1.51
CA ARG A 23 20.04 -0.79 0.87
C ARG A 23 20.31 -1.41 -0.50
N ILE A 24 20.38 -2.75 -0.57
CA ILE A 24 20.58 -3.48 -1.82
C ILE A 24 19.47 -3.17 -2.83
N LEU A 25 18.20 -3.16 -2.40
CA LEU A 25 17.06 -2.81 -3.25
C LEU A 25 17.21 -1.41 -3.87
N VAL A 26 17.62 -0.42 -3.07
CA VAL A 26 17.75 0.97 -3.51
C VAL A 26 18.97 1.18 -4.41
N THR A 27 20.10 0.54 -4.12
CA THR A 27 21.36 0.77 -4.85
C THR A 27 21.56 -0.14 -6.05
N GLU A 28 21.07 -1.38 -5.98
CA GLU A 28 21.32 -2.43 -6.99
C GLU A 28 20.04 -2.94 -7.66
N GLY A 29 18.87 -2.56 -7.13
CA GLY A 29 17.57 -2.91 -7.69
C GLY A 29 17.03 -4.26 -7.20
N ARG A 30 15.78 -4.54 -7.61
CA ARG A 30 15.00 -5.68 -7.09
C ARG A 30 15.66 -7.05 -7.27
N GLU A 31 16.37 -7.25 -8.37
CA GLU A 31 16.94 -8.56 -8.72
C GLU A 31 18.19 -8.90 -7.89
N ALA A 32 18.84 -7.90 -7.30
CA ALA A 32 20.00 -8.06 -6.45
C ALA A 32 19.64 -8.52 -5.02
N VAL A 33 18.40 -8.28 -4.59
CA VAL A 33 17.92 -8.63 -3.25
C VAL A 33 17.90 -10.15 -3.12
N SER A 34 18.87 -10.70 -2.38
CA SER A 34 18.95 -12.14 -2.13
C SER A 34 19.55 -12.40 -0.75
N LEU A 35 19.20 -13.55 -0.15
CA LEU A 35 19.78 -13.97 1.13
C LEU A 35 21.31 -14.02 1.10
N ARG A 36 21.91 -14.31 -0.07
CA ARG A 36 23.38 -14.35 -0.22
C ARG A 36 23.99 -12.95 -0.29
N ALA A 37 23.33 -12.02 -0.98
CA ALA A 37 23.78 -10.63 -1.04
C ALA A 37 23.70 -9.97 0.34
N ILE A 38 22.57 -10.15 1.03
CA ILE A 38 22.36 -9.65 2.40
C ILE A 38 23.36 -10.28 3.38
N ALA A 39 23.57 -11.60 3.32
CA ALA A 39 24.56 -12.24 4.19
C ALA A 39 25.96 -11.64 4.01
N ARG A 40 26.34 -11.34 2.76
CA ARG A 40 27.63 -10.70 2.45
C ARG A 40 27.71 -9.28 3.00
N ASP A 41 26.67 -8.48 2.80
CA ASP A 41 26.58 -7.10 3.31
C ASP A 41 26.66 -7.05 4.84
N MET A 42 26.04 -8.02 5.53
CA MET A 42 26.04 -8.12 6.99
C MET A 42 27.26 -8.84 7.57
N GLY A 43 28.20 -9.34 6.76
CA GLY A 43 29.32 -10.17 7.24
C GLY A 43 28.88 -11.51 7.86
N MET A 44 27.70 -12.02 7.49
CA MET A 44 27.13 -13.28 7.96
C MET A 44 27.31 -14.39 6.92
N THR A 45 27.10 -15.64 7.35
CA THR A 45 27.00 -16.78 6.42
C THR A 45 25.58 -16.90 5.88
N ALA A 46 25.41 -17.35 4.62
CA ALA A 46 24.08 -17.57 4.06
C ALA A 46 23.21 -18.54 4.89
N PRO A 47 23.74 -19.67 5.43
CA PRO A 47 22.99 -20.53 6.35
C PRO A 47 22.47 -19.82 7.61
N ALA A 48 23.16 -18.77 8.08
CA ALA A 48 22.72 -18.04 9.25
C ALA A 48 21.42 -17.25 8.99
N LEU A 49 21.22 -16.75 7.76
CA LEU A 49 20.01 -16.00 7.40
C LEU A 49 18.78 -16.89 7.22
N TYR A 50 18.95 -18.15 6.82
CA TYR A 50 17.85 -19.12 6.75
C TYR A 50 17.19 -19.40 8.10
N ARG A 51 17.83 -19.05 9.23
CA ARG A 51 17.22 -19.11 10.57
C ARG A 51 16.18 -18.01 10.81
N TYR A 52 16.23 -16.94 10.02
CA TYR A 52 15.34 -15.78 10.11
C TYR A 52 14.26 -15.84 9.03
N PHE A 53 14.65 -16.14 7.79
CA PHE A 53 13.75 -16.23 6.65
C PHE A 53 13.89 -17.57 5.95
N ASP A 54 12.79 -18.32 5.89
CA ASP A 54 12.73 -19.60 5.18
C ASP A 54 12.62 -19.35 3.67
N GLY A 55 13.72 -18.91 3.07
CA GLY A 55 13.83 -18.63 1.65
C GLY A 55 13.55 -17.19 1.23
N HIS A 56 13.85 -16.92 -0.04
CA HIS A 56 13.75 -15.60 -0.65
C HIS A 56 12.33 -15.05 -0.64
N GLU A 57 11.32 -15.88 -0.93
CA GLU A 57 9.92 -15.45 -0.96
C GLU A 57 9.44 -14.90 0.39
N ASN A 58 9.82 -15.55 1.49
CA ASN A 58 9.45 -15.10 2.83
C ASN A 58 10.17 -13.81 3.24
N LEU A 59 11.42 -13.61 2.80
CA LEU A 59 12.11 -12.33 2.93
C LEU A 59 11.37 -11.23 2.17
N ILE A 60 11.02 -11.46 0.89
CA ILE A 60 10.32 -10.45 0.08
C ILE A 60 8.95 -10.11 0.67
N LYS A 61 8.16 -11.10 1.08
CA LYS A 61 6.87 -10.86 1.74
C LYS A 61 7.02 -10.00 2.99
N HIS A 62 8.06 -10.27 3.78
CA HIS A 62 8.36 -9.47 4.97
C HIS A 62 8.74 -8.03 4.61
N LEU A 63 9.58 -7.81 3.59
CA LEU A 63 9.90 -6.46 3.10
C LEU A 63 8.64 -5.72 2.63
N CYS A 64 7.74 -6.38 1.90
CA CYS A 64 6.48 -5.78 1.50
C CYS A 64 5.64 -5.34 2.70
N HIS A 65 5.55 -6.16 3.75
CA HIS A 65 4.84 -5.77 4.98
C HIS A 65 5.50 -4.58 5.67
N VAL A 66 6.84 -4.55 5.77
CA VAL A 66 7.57 -3.41 6.35
C VAL A 66 7.28 -2.12 5.57
N PHE A 67 7.37 -2.16 4.24
CA PHE A 67 7.14 -0.97 3.41
C PHE A 67 5.68 -0.53 3.42
N GLN A 68 4.73 -1.46 3.49
CA GLN A 68 3.31 -1.13 3.68
C GLN A 68 3.05 -0.46 5.02
N ASP A 69 3.70 -0.92 6.10
CA ASP A 69 3.54 -0.36 7.44
C ASP A 69 4.17 1.04 7.55
N GLU A 70 5.33 1.24 6.92
CA GLU A 70 5.97 2.56 6.79
C GLU A 70 5.07 3.54 6.02
N LEU A 71 4.59 3.14 4.85
CA LEU A 71 3.69 3.94 4.04
C LEU A 71 2.40 4.29 4.80
N ALA A 72 1.79 3.32 5.48
CA ALA A 72 0.62 3.57 6.31
C ALA A 72 0.93 4.58 7.42
N THR A 73 2.08 4.45 8.09
CA THR A 73 2.52 5.36 9.16
C THR A 73 2.67 6.80 8.65
N VAL A 74 3.25 6.99 7.46
CA VAL A 74 3.36 8.32 6.83
C VAL A 74 1.98 8.92 6.57
N ILE A 75 1.09 8.16 5.93
CA ILE A 75 -0.26 8.63 5.59
C ILE A 75 -1.06 8.94 6.85
N GLU A 76 -1.09 8.03 7.82
CA GLU A 76 -1.80 8.19 9.10
C GLU A 76 -1.29 9.40 9.88
N GLY A 77 0.04 9.62 9.90
CA GLY A 77 0.65 10.78 10.54
C GLY A 77 0.11 12.09 9.98
N GLU A 78 0.05 12.23 8.66
CA GLU A 78 -0.43 13.44 7.99
C GLU A 78 -1.94 13.64 8.10
N VAL A 79 -2.72 12.57 7.95
CA VAL A 79 -4.17 12.60 8.19
C VAL A 79 -4.46 12.98 9.65
N GLY A 80 -3.67 12.48 10.60
CA GLY A 80 -3.80 12.78 12.02
C GLY A 80 -3.62 14.26 12.36
N LEU A 81 -2.76 14.98 11.63
CA LEU A 81 -2.57 16.44 11.81
C LEU A 81 -3.83 17.25 11.50
N ILE A 82 -4.75 16.70 10.71
CA ILE A 82 -6.02 17.33 10.33
C ILE A 82 -7.22 16.47 10.74
N ALA A 83 -7.11 15.70 11.82
CA ALA A 83 -8.17 14.78 12.28
C ALA A 83 -9.54 15.45 12.52
N GLY A 84 -9.57 16.76 12.83
CA GLY A 84 -10.80 17.53 13.02
C GLY A 84 -11.45 18.05 11.73
N LYS A 85 -10.84 17.78 10.56
CA LYS A 85 -11.35 18.17 9.24
C LYS A 85 -12.28 17.11 8.66
N ASP A 86 -13.04 17.48 7.63
CA ASP A 86 -13.93 16.52 6.98
C ASP A 86 -13.16 15.37 6.33
N ALA A 87 -13.84 14.22 6.14
CA ALA A 87 -13.21 13.02 5.62
C ALA A 87 -12.68 13.20 4.18
N GLY A 88 -13.27 14.12 3.40
CA GLY A 88 -12.82 14.47 2.06
C GLY A 88 -11.49 15.23 2.08
N GLU A 89 -11.36 16.24 2.94
CA GLU A 89 -10.09 16.94 3.18
C GLU A 89 -8.99 15.96 3.63
N ARG A 90 -9.32 15.04 4.55
CA ARG A 90 -8.40 13.99 5.01
C ARG A 90 -8.00 13.03 3.89
N LEU A 91 -8.93 12.66 3.02
CA LEU A 91 -8.65 11.82 1.86
C LEU A 91 -7.69 12.50 0.88
N VAL A 92 -7.87 13.79 0.61
CA VAL A 92 -6.95 14.57 -0.24
C VAL A 92 -5.53 14.56 0.34
N VAL A 93 -5.38 14.75 1.65
CA VAL A 93 -4.07 14.63 2.32
C VAL A 93 -3.50 13.23 2.19
N ALA A 94 -4.31 12.19 2.40
CA ALA A 94 -3.87 10.81 2.27
C ALA A 94 -3.36 10.48 0.85
N CYS A 95 -4.08 10.95 -0.19
CA CYS A 95 -3.68 10.79 -1.58
C CYS A 95 -2.34 11.47 -1.89
N ARG A 96 -2.15 12.70 -1.40
CA ARG A 96 -0.89 13.45 -1.59
C ARG A 96 0.28 12.82 -0.86
N ALA A 97 0.06 12.36 0.38
CA ALA A 97 1.05 11.62 1.16
C ALA A 97 1.48 10.32 0.46
N PHE A 98 0.50 9.57 -0.07
CA PHE A 98 0.75 8.38 -0.87
C PHE A 98 1.60 8.69 -2.12
N ARG A 99 1.25 9.72 -2.89
CA ARG A 99 2.05 10.14 -4.06
C ARG A 99 3.47 10.49 -3.65
N ARG A 100 3.65 11.35 -2.65
CA ARG A 100 4.98 11.80 -2.22
C ARG A 100 5.85 10.63 -1.80
N TRP A 101 5.37 9.75 -0.91
CA TRP A 101 6.13 8.57 -0.50
C TRP A 101 6.48 7.69 -1.70
N SER A 102 5.54 7.49 -2.63
CA SER A 102 5.77 6.68 -3.83
C SER A 102 6.88 7.22 -4.72
N LEU A 103 6.99 8.55 -4.83
CA LEU A 103 8.03 9.22 -5.62
C LEU A 103 9.39 9.29 -4.90
N ASP A 104 9.38 9.41 -3.57
CA ASP A 104 10.58 9.39 -2.74
C ASP A 104 11.19 7.98 -2.64
N HIS A 105 10.36 6.94 -2.81
CA HIS A 105 10.73 5.52 -2.66
C HIS A 105 10.37 4.65 -3.89
N PRO A 106 10.89 4.95 -5.10
CA PRO A 106 10.45 4.29 -6.33
C PRO A 106 10.79 2.80 -6.40
N ASN A 107 11.87 2.35 -5.74
CA ASN A 107 12.27 0.94 -5.72
C ASN A 107 11.40 0.13 -4.76
N GLU A 108 11.10 0.68 -3.57
CA GLU A 108 10.16 0.12 -2.61
C GLU A 108 8.74 0.10 -3.19
N TYR A 109 8.31 1.19 -3.85
CA TYR A 109 7.05 1.23 -4.59
C TYR A 109 6.99 0.13 -5.67
N GLY A 110 8.08 -0.05 -6.43
CA GLY A 110 8.21 -1.11 -7.41
C GLY A 110 8.06 -2.51 -6.83
N LEU A 111 8.54 -2.74 -5.60
CA LEU A 111 8.37 -4.00 -4.90
C LEU A 111 6.91 -4.23 -4.44
N LEU A 112 6.23 -3.16 -4.00
CA LEU A 112 4.85 -3.22 -3.51
C LEU A 112 3.81 -3.35 -4.65
N PHE A 113 3.94 -2.51 -5.67
CA PHE A 113 2.88 -2.29 -6.66
C PHE A 113 3.28 -2.66 -8.09
N GLY A 114 4.58 -2.87 -8.35
CA GLY A 114 5.10 -3.25 -9.66
C GLY A 114 4.85 -4.72 -10.03
N SER A 115 5.47 -5.17 -11.11
CA SER A 115 5.33 -6.55 -11.60
C SER A 115 5.62 -7.59 -10.52
N PRO A 116 4.75 -8.60 -10.33
CA PRO A 116 5.00 -9.69 -9.38
C PRO A 116 6.34 -10.38 -9.64
N LEU A 117 7.07 -10.71 -8.58
CA LEU A 117 8.31 -11.47 -8.70
C LEU A 117 8.01 -12.97 -8.93
N PRO A 118 8.79 -13.67 -9.77
CA PRO A 118 8.65 -15.12 -9.93
C PRO A 118 8.72 -15.84 -8.58
N GLY A 119 7.78 -16.75 -8.31
CA GLY A 119 7.65 -17.47 -7.04
C GLY A 119 7.04 -16.66 -5.89
N VAL A 120 7.12 -15.32 -5.93
CA VAL A 120 6.48 -14.47 -4.92
C VAL A 120 5.03 -14.21 -5.33
N PHE A 121 4.14 -15.05 -4.82
CA PHE A 121 2.71 -14.71 -4.82
C PHE A 121 2.48 -13.48 -3.95
N ARG A 122 1.81 -12.45 -4.50
CA ARG A 122 1.35 -11.31 -3.69
C ARG A 122 0.52 -11.87 -2.54
N THR A 123 0.79 -11.40 -1.32
CA THR A 123 -0.06 -11.69 -0.17
C THR A 123 -1.50 -11.35 -0.60
N PRO A 124 -2.44 -12.31 -0.54
CA PRO A 124 -3.82 -12.02 -0.90
C PRO A 124 -4.31 -10.83 -0.10
N MET A 125 -5.06 -9.93 -0.74
CA MET A 125 -5.74 -8.88 0.02
C MET A 125 -6.61 -9.54 1.10
N PRO A 126 -6.59 -9.03 2.33
CA PRO A 126 -7.46 -9.49 3.40
C PRO A 126 -8.92 -9.47 2.93
N LYS A 127 -9.63 -10.55 3.24
CA LYS A 127 -11.02 -10.75 2.83
C LYS A 127 -12.01 -10.50 3.96
N ASP A 128 -11.53 -10.19 5.16
CA ASP A 128 -12.33 -9.94 6.34
C ASP A 128 -11.85 -8.71 7.10
N ALA A 129 -12.70 -8.21 8.01
CA ALA A 129 -12.46 -6.97 8.74
C ALA A 129 -11.25 -7.04 9.69
N GLU A 130 -11.01 -8.19 10.32
CA GLU A 130 -9.91 -8.38 11.25
C GLU A 130 -8.57 -8.30 10.51
N ALA A 131 -8.42 -9.08 9.43
CA ALA A 131 -7.23 -9.07 8.61
C ALA A 131 -7.06 -7.71 7.91
N MET A 132 -8.14 -7.04 7.48
CA MET A 132 -8.05 -5.71 6.86
C MET A 132 -7.45 -4.68 7.81
N THR A 133 -7.86 -4.70 9.09
CA THR A 133 -7.32 -3.80 10.11
C THR A 133 -5.81 -4.03 10.33
N ALA A 134 -5.36 -5.29 10.24
CA ALA A 134 -3.94 -5.61 10.27
C ALA A 134 -3.17 -5.12 9.02
N HIS A 135 -3.85 -4.96 7.88
CA HIS A 135 -3.31 -4.35 6.67
C HIS A 135 -3.56 -2.83 6.64
N ARG A 136 -2.90 -2.11 7.57
CA ARG A 136 -3.08 -0.66 7.83
C ARG A 136 -3.18 0.21 6.57
N PHE A 137 -2.29 0.02 5.59
CA PHE A 137 -2.31 0.79 4.35
C PHE A 137 -3.67 0.74 3.63
N ALA A 138 -4.23 -0.46 3.47
CA ALA A 138 -5.52 -0.63 2.81
C ALA A 138 -6.67 -0.12 3.69
N ALA A 139 -6.58 -0.33 5.00
CA ALA A 139 -7.56 0.14 5.96
C ALA A 139 -7.69 1.67 5.96
N VAL A 140 -6.58 2.42 5.90
CA VAL A 140 -6.59 3.89 5.97
C VAL A 140 -7.49 4.50 4.89
N PHE A 141 -7.34 4.08 3.63
CA PHE A 141 -8.18 4.59 2.55
C PHE A 141 -9.62 4.08 2.66
N LEU A 142 -9.82 2.77 2.87
CA LEU A 142 -11.16 2.20 2.94
C LEU A 142 -12.01 2.85 4.06
N MET A 143 -11.40 3.10 5.22
CA MET A 143 -12.08 3.70 6.36
C MET A 143 -12.47 5.16 6.10
N LEU A 144 -11.61 5.95 5.43
CA LEU A 144 -11.96 7.31 5.02
C LEU A 144 -13.15 7.32 4.03
N PHE A 145 -13.20 6.37 3.10
CA PHE A 145 -14.34 6.23 2.18
C PHE A 145 -15.62 5.82 2.89
N VAL A 146 -15.55 4.87 3.83
CA VAL A 146 -16.71 4.45 4.64
C VAL A 146 -17.21 5.61 5.51
N GLU A 147 -16.31 6.37 6.12
CA GLU A 147 -16.67 7.56 6.89
C GLU A 147 -17.37 8.60 6.02
N LEU A 148 -16.81 8.90 4.85
CA LEU A 148 -17.41 9.85 3.92
C LEU A 148 -18.79 9.37 3.44
N TRP A 149 -18.92 8.09 3.06
CA TRP A 149 -20.18 7.49 2.64
C TRP A 149 -21.27 7.58 3.73
N ARG A 150 -20.92 7.37 5.00
CA ARG A 150 -21.88 7.48 6.12
C ARG A 150 -22.45 8.89 6.27
N THR A 151 -21.67 9.92 5.93
CA THR A 151 -22.13 11.31 5.95
C THR A 151 -22.80 11.73 4.65
N ARG A 152 -22.35 11.17 3.52
CA ARG A 152 -22.75 11.52 2.16
C ARG A 152 -22.72 10.26 1.30
N PRO A 153 -23.83 9.48 1.25
CA PRO A 153 -23.87 8.26 0.46
C PRO A 153 -23.57 8.55 -1.01
N PHE A 154 -22.62 7.79 -1.57
CA PHE A 154 -22.21 7.99 -2.95
C PHE A 154 -23.29 7.54 -3.93
N ARG A 155 -23.40 8.25 -5.05
CA ARG A 155 -24.22 7.81 -6.18
C ARG A 155 -23.42 6.87 -7.07
N LEU A 156 -24.04 5.76 -7.44
CA LEU A 156 -23.49 4.91 -8.50
C LEU A 156 -23.57 5.62 -9.85
N PRO A 157 -22.67 5.29 -10.79
CA PRO A 157 -22.89 5.56 -12.21
C PRO A 157 -24.24 5.01 -12.67
N GLU A 158 -24.84 5.63 -13.69
CA GLU A 158 -26.15 5.20 -14.23
C GLU A 158 -26.15 3.74 -14.68
N GLU A 159 -25.01 3.26 -15.21
CA GLU A 159 -24.82 1.88 -15.61
C GLU A 159 -23.59 1.29 -14.91
N VAL A 160 -23.80 0.23 -14.13
CA VAL A 160 -22.75 -0.59 -13.54
C VAL A 160 -22.94 -2.04 -13.98
N ASP A 161 -21.91 -2.67 -14.53
CA ASP A 161 -21.98 -4.06 -14.99
C ASP A 161 -22.41 -4.98 -13.81
N PRO A 162 -23.51 -5.74 -13.95
CA PRO A 162 -23.98 -6.64 -12.88
C PRO A 162 -22.94 -7.65 -12.41
N ARG A 163 -21.97 -8.02 -13.27
CA ARG A 163 -20.87 -8.91 -12.91
C ARG A 163 -19.88 -8.25 -11.94
N LEU A 164 -19.72 -6.93 -12.01
CA LEU A 164 -18.92 -6.19 -11.02
C LEU A 164 -19.66 -6.20 -9.67
N ILE A 165 -20.95 -5.90 -9.67
CA ILE A 165 -21.79 -5.94 -8.47
C ILE A 165 -21.70 -7.30 -7.80
N ALA A 166 -21.87 -8.40 -8.55
CA ALA A 166 -21.78 -9.76 -8.00
C ALA A 166 -20.43 -10.07 -7.34
N GLN A 167 -19.32 -9.60 -7.93
CA GLN A 167 -17.98 -9.77 -7.35
C GLN A 167 -17.81 -8.98 -6.05
N LEU A 168 -18.32 -7.75 -6.01
CA LEU A 168 -18.26 -6.90 -4.82
C LEU A 168 -19.17 -7.40 -3.71
N THR A 169 -20.34 -7.95 -4.04
CA THR A 169 -21.21 -8.64 -3.07
C THR A 169 -20.48 -9.82 -2.44
N SER A 170 -19.77 -10.63 -3.23
CA SER A 170 -18.98 -11.73 -2.67
C SER A 170 -17.84 -11.24 -1.77
N PHE A 171 -17.19 -10.12 -2.13
CA PHE A 171 -16.14 -9.52 -1.30
C PHE A 171 -16.69 -8.97 0.02
N GLN A 172 -17.80 -8.23 -0.04
CA GLN A 172 -18.50 -7.64 1.11
C GLN A 172 -18.90 -8.69 2.16
N GLN A 173 -19.20 -9.93 1.77
CA GLN A 173 -19.58 -10.99 2.72
C GLN A 173 -18.51 -11.25 3.78
N GLY A 174 -17.23 -11.14 3.44
CA GLY A 174 -16.17 -11.32 4.41
C GLY A 174 -16.07 -10.17 5.43
N PHE A 175 -16.70 -9.03 5.14
CA PHE A 175 -16.88 -7.90 6.05
C PHE A 175 -18.27 -7.91 6.72
N GLY A 176 -18.91 -9.08 6.82
CA GLY A 176 -20.20 -9.23 7.50
C GLY A 176 -21.38 -8.54 6.82
N GLY A 177 -21.24 -8.10 5.55
CA GLY A 177 -22.31 -7.36 4.88
C GLY A 177 -22.32 -5.87 5.19
N GLU A 178 -21.38 -5.34 5.99
CA GLU A 178 -21.46 -3.95 6.48
C GLU A 178 -20.93 -2.91 5.49
N LEU A 179 -20.17 -3.31 4.48
CA LEU A 179 -19.62 -2.41 3.46
C LEU A 179 -20.60 -2.21 2.30
N PRO A 180 -21.21 -1.03 2.12
CA PRO A 180 -22.16 -0.80 1.04
C PRO A 180 -21.52 -1.01 -0.34
N ILE A 181 -22.25 -1.64 -1.26
CA ILE A 181 -21.76 -1.92 -2.62
C ILE A 181 -21.42 -0.63 -3.35
N GLU A 182 -22.21 0.42 -3.15
CA GLU A 182 -21.99 1.75 -3.72
C GLU A 182 -20.66 2.34 -3.26
N CYS A 183 -20.34 2.14 -1.97
CA CYS A 183 -19.05 2.54 -1.41
C CYS A 183 -17.90 1.78 -2.07
N LEU A 184 -18.02 0.46 -2.25
CA LEU A 184 -16.99 -0.37 -2.87
C LEU A 184 -16.76 -0.05 -4.34
N VAL A 185 -17.82 0.19 -5.12
CA VAL A 185 -17.71 0.57 -6.54
C VAL A 185 -16.97 1.90 -6.66
N VAL A 186 -17.37 2.91 -5.89
CA VAL A 186 -16.76 4.24 -5.95
C VAL A 186 -15.34 4.22 -5.41
N PHE A 187 -15.08 3.48 -4.33
CA PHE A 187 -13.73 3.26 -3.80
C PHE A 187 -12.80 2.68 -4.86
N LEU A 188 -13.20 1.61 -5.55
CA LEU A 188 -12.35 0.98 -6.57
C LEU A 188 -12.13 1.88 -7.78
N ASP A 189 -13.15 2.60 -8.26
CA ASP A 189 -12.97 3.54 -9.36
C ASP A 189 -11.97 4.66 -8.99
N CYS A 190 -12.07 5.21 -7.78
CA CYS A 190 -11.12 6.20 -7.28
C CYS A 190 -9.72 5.61 -7.13
N TRP A 191 -9.62 4.42 -6.54
CA TRP A 191 -8.36 3.73 -6.29
C TRP A 191 -7.61 3.42 -7.59
N VAL A 192 -8.29 2.89 -8.61
CA VAL A 192 -7.69 2.57 -9.92
C VAL A 192 -7.14 3.81 -10.60
N ARG A 193 -7.86 4.94 -10.54
CA ARG A 193 -7.40 6.21 -11.14
C ARG A 193 -6.19 6.77 -10.38
N LEU A 194 -6.29 6.84 -9.04
CA LEU A 194 -5.23 7.35 -8.17
C LEU A 194 -3.95 6.51 -8.27
N GLN A 195 -4.05 5.20 -8.07
CA GLN A 195 -2.90 4.30 -8.17
C GLN A 195 -2.35 4.27 -9.60
N GLY A 196 -3.22 4.36 -10.60
CA GLY A 196 -2.84 4.40 -12.01
C GLY A 196 -1.91 5.56 -12.32
N ILE A 197 -2.31 6.79 -11.98
CA ILE A 197 -1.48 7.97 -12.24
C ILE A 197 -0.16 7.94 -11.46
N VAL A 198 -0.18 7.54 -10.18
CA VAL A 198 1.04 7.42 -9.36
C VAL A 198 1.98 6.37 -9.96
N SER A 199 1.47 5.22 -10.40
CA SER A 199 2.29 4.17 -11.03
C SER A 199 2.91 4.65 -12.35
N LEU A 200 2.14 5.34 -13.18
CA LEU A 200 2.62 5.90 -14.45
C LEU A 200 3.72 6.94 -14.21
N GLU A 201 3.61 7.73 -13.13
CA GLU A 201 4.62 8.70 -12.74
C GLU A 201 5.90 8.03 -12.19
N VAL A 202 5.76 7.15 -11.19
CA VAL A 202 6.88 6.45 -10.54
C VAL A 202 7.71 5.66 -11.54
N PHE A 203 7.06 4.95 -12.48
CA PHE A 203 7.75 4.16 -13.50
C PHE A 203 8.18 4.99 -14.72
N GLY A 204 7.98 6.31 -14.70
CA GLY A 204 8.44 7.23 -15.73
C GLY A 204 7.67 7.16 -17.05
N HIS A 205 6.49 6.54 -17.07
CA HIS A 205 5.65 6.42 -18.26
C HIS A 205 5.03 7.75 -18.73
N LEU A 206 5.06 8.80 -17.90
CA LEU A 206 4.58 10.14 -18.27
C LEU A 206 5.68 11.07 -18.81
N ARG A 207 6.96 10.67 -18.73
CA ARG A 207 8.12 11.53 -19.08
C ARG A 207 8.19 11.95 -20.53
N PHE A 208 7.44 11.29 -21.43
CA PHE A 208 7.36 11.69 -22.83
C PHE A 208 6.60 13.02 -23.03
N ALA A 209 5.74 13.40 -22.08
CA ALA A 209 4.88 14.57 -22.17
C ALA A 209 5.05 15.55 -20.99
N LEU A 210 5.34 15.03 -19.79
CA LEU A 210 5.34 15.82 -18.55
C LEU A 210 6.75 15.85 -17.94
N THR A 211 7.28 17.05 -17.70
CA THR A 211 8.49 17.25 -16.87
C THR A 211 8.17 17.19 -15.37
N ASP A 212 6.91 17.46 -15.02
CA ASP A 212 6.33 17.35 -13.69
C ASP A 212 4.87 16.89 -13.87
N ALA A 213 4.48 15.77 -13.25
CA ALA A 213 3.13 15.22 -13.35
C ALA A 213 2.22 15.67 -12.19
N GLU A 214 2.71 16.50 -11.26
CA GLU A 214 1.91 17.02 -10.15
C GLU A 214 0.63 17.74 -10.59
N PRO A 215 0.63 18.61 -11.63
CA PRO A 215 -0.59 19.26 -12.07
C PRO A 215 -1.65 18.27 -12.58
N MET A 216 -1.22 17.18 -13.24
CA MET A 216 -2.12 16.12 -13.72
C MET A 216 -2.68 15.30 -12.55
N PHE A 217 -1.86 15.05 -11.53
CA PHE A 217 -2.27 14.40 -10.30
C PHE A 217 -3.32 15.23 -9.55
N GLU A 218 -3.08 16.54 -9.38
CA GLU A 218 -4.01 17.44 -8.70
C GLU A 218 -5.33 17.61 -9.47
N MET A 219 -5.29 17.64 -10.81
CA MET A 219 -6.51 17.61 -11.64
C MET A 219 -7.30 16.31 -11.41
N THR A 220 -6.62 15.16 -11.43
CA THR A 220 -7.27 13.86 -11.13
C THR A 220 -7.88 13.86 -9.73
N LEU A 221 -7.16 14.40 -8.73
CA LEU A 221 -7.62 14.44 -7.35
C LEU A 221 -8.83 15.37 -7.17
N ALA A 222 -8.88 16.49 -7.88
CA ALA A 222 -10.03 17.39 -7.91
C ALA A 222 -11.27 16.70 -8.49
N ASP A 223 -11.13 15.98 -9.62
CA ASP A 223 -12.22 15.22 -10.24
C ASP A 223 -12.75 14.12 -9.31
N LEU A 224 -11.85 13.40 -8.63
CA LEU A 224 -12.22 12.39 -7.65
C LEU A 224 -12.97 13.02 -6.47
N ARG A 225 -12.51 14.16 -5.97
CA ARG A 225 -13.14 14.89 -4.88
C ARG A 225 -14.56 15.35 -5.24
N GLU A 226 -14.75 15.92 -6.43
CA GLU A 226 -16.07 16.32 -6.92
C GLU A 226 -17.02 15.13 -7.00
N ARG A 227 -16.55 13.98 -7.50
CA ARG A 227 -17.33 12.74 -7.55
C ARG A 227 -17.77 12.24 -6.18
N LEU A 228 -16.92 12.43 -5.17
CA LEU A 228 -17.22 12.07 -3.78
C LEU A 228 -18.13 13.10 -3.08
N GLY A 229 -18.43 14.23 -3.74
CA GLY A 229 -19.20 15.33 -3.16
C GLY A 229 -18.52 15.95 -1.95
N ALA A 230 -17.18 15.95 -1.93
CA ALA A 230 -16.31 16.42 -0.84
C ALA A 230 -15.66 17.78 -1.15
#